data_AF-A0A2D5WBW2-F1
#
_entry.id   AF-A0A2D5WBW2-F1
#
_cell.length_a   1.000
_cell.length_b   1.000
_cell.length_c   1.000
_cell.angle_alpha   90.00
_cell.angle_beta   90.00
_cell.angle_gamma   90.00
#
_symmetry.space_group_name_H-M   'P 1'
#
loop_
_entity.id
_entity.type
_entity.pdbx_description
1 polymer ?
#
loop_
_entity_poly.entity_id
_entity_poly.type
_entity_poly.pdbx_seq_one_letter_code
_entity_poly.pdbx_strand_id
1 'polypeptide(L)'
;MSRCGAVGRTLSWISVAVMIGCTSAGAGDDDSAGDDDTFADDDDTELGEPDEASGVIAVAEMYNEGGSGLSWSASIGGQLYDGPSPTFHRVTMEQVECVYYELQPGLCDPPCAPDEACDAYDECQAYPAGVSAGTLTVSGIAEPVVIEPQEWYPGLYYGPHGLPADLFDVGAVITADFVGDQLPPLTLDALGVAPMDTALADEDFVIVQGQDNLFTWTPGPDPSALVEIVINATNVAHGAPLSDIIQCVGPDDGEMTIPQDMVDAFPLDQLPDSCTHFDCPPSELTRYTTSAADVDGQTIRLIVRSAVYFMGGEQIG
;
A
#
# COMPACT_ATOMS: atom_id res chain seq x y z
N MET A 1 -45.56 50.15 -7.29
CA MET A 1 -44.78 50.68 -8.43
C MET A 1 -43.81 49.56 -8.84
N SER A 2 -44.22 48.57 -9.64
CA SER A 2 -44.28 48.47 -11.12
C SER A 2 -42.94 48.58 -11.88
N ARG A 3 -42.71 47.57 -12.75
CA ARG A 3 -41.70 47.33 -13.81
C ARG A 3 -40.44 46.55 -13.37
N CYS A 4 -40.11 45.32 -13.81
CA CYS A 4 -40.35 44.49 -15.03
C CYS A 4 -39.45 44.81 -16.25
N GLY A 5 -38.75 43.79 -16.76
CA GLY A 5 -37.97 43.68 -18.01
C GLY A 5 -36.70 42.83 -17.80
N ALA A 6 -36.49 41.56 -18.21
CA ALA A 6 -36.88 40.72 -19.36
C ALA A 6 -35.87 40.71 -20.54
N VAL A 7 -35.23 39.54 -20.72
CA VAL A 7 -34.96 38.78 -21.97
C VAL A 7 -33.77 39.15 -22.88
N GLY A 8 -33.00 38.10 -23.26
CA GLY A 8 -32.25 38.06 -24.53
C GLY A 8 -31.26 36.88 -24.68
N ARG A 9 -31.73 35.74 -25.21
CA ARG A 9 -30.91 34.62 -25.74
C ARG A 9 -30.31 34.99 -27.12
N THR A 10 -29.20 34.34 -27.52
CA THR A 10 -28.99 33.87 -28.90
C THR A 10 -27.87 32.81 -29.00
N LEU A 11 -28.18 31.72 -29.70
CA LEU A 11 -27.25 30.72 -30.26
C LEU A 11 -26.57 31.29 -31.53
N SER A 12 -25.34 30.87 -31.83
CA SER A 12 -25.01 30.32 -33.17
C SER A 12 -23.61 29.71 -33.27
N TRP A 13 -23.61 28.58 -33.97
CA TRP A 13 -22.53 27.74 -34.48
C TRP A 13 -21.74 28.41 -35.61
N ILE A 14 -20.46 28.08 -35.80
CA ILE A 14 -19.81 27.86 -37.12
C ILE A 14 -18.61 26.91 -36.97
N SER A 15 -18.65 25.78 -37.69
CA SER A 15 -17.49 24.94 -38.06
C SER A 15 -16.75 25.55 -39.25
N VAL A 16 -15.43 25.40 -39.31
CA VAL A 16 -14.64 25.52 -40.56
C VAL A 16 -13.67 24.35 -40.66
N ALA A 17 -13.64 23.75 -41.85
CA ALA A 17 -12.79 22.64 -42.26
C ALA A 17 -11.90 23.07 -43.46
N VAL A 18 -10.91 22.21 -43.78
CA VAL A 18 -10.26 21.98 -45.09
C VAL A 18 -8.87 22.63 -45.39
N MET A 19 -7.84 21.78 -45.19
CA MET A 19 -6.86 21.17 -46.13
C MET A 19 -5.64 21.88 -46.78
N ILE A 20 -4.66 20.99 -47.09
CA ILE A 20 -3.53 20.98 -48.06
C ILE A 20 -2.22 21.56 -47.48
N GLY A 21 -1.05 20.92 -47.48
CA GLY A 21 -0.55 19.65 -48.05
C GLY A 21 0.95 19.83 -48.39
N CYS A 22 1.79 18.80 -48.22
CA CYS A 22 3.00 18.58 -49.05
C CYS A 22 3.50 17.16 -48.92
N THR A 23 3.67 16.53 -50.08
CA THR A 23 4.31 15.26 -50.34
C THR A 23 5.81 15.46 -50.52
N SER A 24 6.62 14.54 -49.99
CA SER A 24 7.95 14.26 -50.54
C SER A 24 8.30 12.80 -50.33
N ALA A 25 8.52 12.12 -51.46
CA ALA A 25 9.04 10.77 -51.55
C ALA A 25 10.54 10.75 -51.18
N GLY A 26 10.94 9.77 -50.38
CA GLY A 26 12.33 9.41 -50.14
C GLY A 26 12.38 7.91 -49.88
N ALA A 27 12.85 7.16 -50.88
CA ALA A 27 13.20 5.76 -50.74
C ALA A 27 14.56 5.65 -50.04
N GLY A 28 14.63 4.82 -49.01
CA GLY A 28 15.85 4.43 -48.32
C GLY A 28 15.59 3.11 -47.61
N ASP A 29 16.06 2.03 -48.22
CA ASP A 29 16.21 0.72 -47.57
C ASP A 29 17.27 0.84 -46.47
N ASP A 30 16.94 0.43 -45.25
CA ASP A 30 17.93 0.03 -44.25
C ASP A 30 17.36 -1.15 -43.45
N ASP A 31 17.85 -2.33 -43.77
CA ASP A 31 17.74 -3.53 -42.96
C ASP A 31 18.51 -3.32 -41.65
N SER A 32 17.81 -2.99 -40.56
CA SER A 32 18.35 -3.10 -39.21
C SER A 32 17.66 -4.24 -38.47
N ALA A 33 18.48 -5.23 -38.15
CA ALA A 33 18.18 -6.34 -37.25
C ALA A 33 17.66 -5.82 -35.90
N GLY A 34 16.72 -6.58 -35.34
CA GLY A 34 15.96 -6.21 -34.16
C GLY A 34 16.77 -6.03 -32.89
N ASP A 35 16.20 -5.21 -32.03
CA ASP A 35 16.15 -5.36 -30.58
C ASP A 35 14.70 -5.01 -30.22
N ASP A 36 13.92 -6.05 -29.92
CA ASP A 36 12.51 -5.96 -29.50
C ASP A 36 12.51 -5.96 -27.97
N ASP A 37 13.06 -4.89 -27.38
CA ASP A 37 12.95 -4.62 -25.95
C ASP A 37 11.59 -3.93 -25.71
N THR A 38 10.51 -4.69 -25.88
CA THR A 38 9.19 -4.29 -25.40
C THR A 38 9.22 -4.35 -23.88
N PHE A 39 9.56 -3.23 -23.24
CA PHE A 39 9.05 -2.94 -21.91
C PHE A 39 7.52 -2.93 -22.04
N ALA A 40 6.87 -3.92 -21.46
CA ALA A 40 5.42 -3.96 -21.39
C ALA A 40 4.96 -2.77 -20.56
N ASP A 41 4.26 -1.83 -21.20
CA ASP A 41 3.37 -0.89 -20.53
C ASP A 41 2.17 -1.71 -19.99
N ASP A 42 2.38 -2.43 -18.88
CA ASP A 42 1.29 -2.92 -18.03
C ASP A 42 0.88 -1.77 -17.10
N ASP A 43 0.15 -0.80 -17.67
CA ASP A 43 -0.43 0.37 -16.98
C ASP A 43 -1.74 -0.01 -16.27
N ASP A 44 -1.87 -1.27 -15.86
CA ASP A 44 -2.88 -1.74 -14.91
C ASP A 44 -2.22 -1.70 -13.52
N THR A 45 -2.06 -0.49 -12.98
CA THR A 45 -2.00 -0.32 -11.53
C THR A 45 -3.40 -0.61 -10.97
N GLU A 46 -3.90 -1.83 -11.16
CA GLU A 46 -4.90 -2.34 -10.22
C GLU A 46 -4.25 -2.16 -8.85
N LEU A 47 -4.91 -1.42 -7.98
CA LEU A 47 -4.58 -1.35 -6.58
C LEU A 47 -4.76 -2.77 -6.07
N GLY A 48 -3.73 -3.60 -6.25
CA GLY A 48 -3.80 -5.02 -6.00
C GLY A 48 -4.31 -5.18 -4.58
N GLU A 49 -5.39 -5.95 -4.43
CA GLU A 49 -5.98 -6.16 -3.11
C GLU A 49 -4.85 -6.55 -2.16
N PRO A 50 -4.77 -5.93 -0.97
CA PRO A 50 -3.65 -6.12 -0.05
C PRO A 50 -3.38 -7.59 0.31
N ASP A 51 -4.31 -8.50 0.00
CA ASP A 51 -4.33 -9.91 0.38
C ASP A 51 -3.81 -10.90 -0.69
N GLU A 52 -3.45 -10.48 -1.91
CA GLU A 52 -3.04 -11.46 -2.94
C GLU A 52 -1.59 -11.94 -2.81
N ALA A 53 -0.72 -11.17 -2.15
CA ALA A 53 0.68 -11.57 -2.02
C ALA A 53 0.80 -12.76 -1.05
N SER A 54 1.38 -13.85 -1.53
CA SER A 54 1.74 -15.00 -0.69
C SER A 54 2.93 -14.70 0.22
N GLY A 55 3.66 -13.60 -0.01
CA GLY A 55 4.66 -13.13 0.92
C GLY A 55 5.14 -11.71 0.67
N VAL A 56 5.53 -11.03 1.75
CA VAL A 56 6.06 -9.67 1.70
C VAL A 56 7.34 -9.58 2.51
N ILE A 57 8.38 -9.01 1.91
CA ILE A 57 9.57 -8.49 2.59
C ILE A 57 9.49 -6.98 2.61
N ALA A 58 9.62 -6.39 3.79
CA ALA A 58 9.68 -4.96 3.99
C ALA A 58 11.08 -4.52 4.44
N VAL A 59 11.59 -3.48 3.80
CA VAL A 59 12.74 -2.70 4.23
C VAL A 59 12.21 -1.31 4.55
N ALA A 60 12.12 -0.97 5.84
CA ALA A 60 11.33 0.16 6.28
C ALA A 60 12.10 1.12 7.19
N GLU A 61 11.92 2.41 6.93
CA GLU A 61 12.15 3.50 7.88
C GLU A 61 10.81 3.95 8.44
N MET A 62 10.71 4.11 9.76
CA MET A 62 9.44 4.32 10.44
C MET A 62 9.56 5.38 11.50
N TYR A 63 8.65 6.35 11.49
CA TYR A 63 8.48 7.30 12.56
C TYR A 63 7.30 6.87 13.45
N ASN A 64 7.60 6.51 14.69
CA ASN A 64 6.61 6.04 15.66
C ASN A 64 6.97 6.44 17.09
N GLU A 65 5.99 6.31 17.99
CA GLU A 65 6.20 6.51 19.42
C GLU A 65 6.97 5.32 20.02
N GLY A 66 8.25 5.54 20.34
CA GLY A 66 9.06 4.62 21.11
C GLY A 66 8.92 4.88 22.62
N GLY A 67 9.55 4.03 23.44
CA GLY A 67 9.57 4.20 24.90
C GLY A 67 10.22 5.50 25.41
N SER A 68 10.81 6.31 24.52
CA SER A 68 11.39 7.63 24.79
C SER A 68 10.69 8.79 24.05
N GLY A 69 9.53 8.54 23.44
CA GLY A 69 8.81 9.48 22.58
C GLY A 69 8.95 9.16 21.09
N LEU A 70 8.44 10.05 20.25
CA LEU A 70 8.48 9.92 18.79
C LEU A 70 9.93 9.91 18.28
N SER A 71 10.27 8.92 17.46
CA SER A 71 11.58 8.81 16.85
C SER A 71 11.56 7.99 15.58
N TRP A 72 12.49 8.29 14.67
CA TRP A 72 12.77 7.42 13.53
C TRP A 72 13.46 6.13 13.99
N SER A 73 13.01 5.02 13.43
CA SER A 73 13.59 3.69 13.58
C SER A 73 13.59 2.99 12.22
N ALA A 74 14.31 1.87 12.10
CA ALA A 74 14.31 1.08 10.88
C ALA A 74 14.14 -0.40 11.17
N SER A 75 13.55 -1.12 10.23
CA SER A 75 13.35 -2.57 10.30
C SER A 75 13.54 -3.22 8.94
N ILE A 76 13.94 -4.49 8.99
CA ILE A 76 13.93 -5.39 7.85
C ILE A 76 13.24 -6.65 8.32
N GLY A 77 12.28 -7.15 7.56
CA GLY A 77 11.62 -8.39 7.90
C GLY A 77 10.53 -8.73 6.92
N GLY A 78 9.91 -9.87 7.14
CA GLY A 78 8.84 -10.30 6.27
C GLY A 78 8.36 -11.71 6.57
N GLN A 79 7.30 -12.08 5.88
CA GLN A 79 6.65 -13.38 6.00
C GLN A 79 6.33 -13.91 4.61
N LEU A 80 6.64 -15.17 4.38
CA LEU A 80 6.32 -15.90 3.16
C LEU A 80 5.45 -17.10 3.51
N TYR A 81 4.43 -17.35 2.72
CA TYR A 81 3.45 -18.41 2.90
C TYR A 81 3.21 -19.17 1.60
N ASP A 82 2.71 -20.41 1.69
CA ASP A 82 2.37 -21.25 0.54
C ASP A 82 1.06 -20.87 -0.19
N GLY A 83 0.47 -19.74 0.16
CA GLY A 83 -0.73 -19.19 -0.46
C GLY A 83 -1.20 -17.89 0.21
N PRO A 84 -2.27 -17.27 -0.30
CA PRO A 84 -2.86 -16.08 0.32
C PRO A 84 -3.54 -16.42 1.65
N SER A 85 -3.67 -15.42 2.51
CA SER A 85 -4.44 -15.56 3.75
C SER A 85 -5.94 -15.49 3.45
N PRO A 86 -6.81 -16.15 4.24
CA PRO A 86 -8.24 -15.95 4.12
C PRO A 86 -8.61 -14.48 4.33
N THR A 87 -9.43 -13.93 3.44
CA THR A 87 -9.90 -12.56 3.56
C THR A 87 -11.03 -12.48 4.59
N PHE A 88 -10.91 -11.58 5.57
CA PHE A 88 -11.94 -11.36 6.61
C PHE A 88 -12.78 -10.11 6.37
N HIS A 89 -12.39 -9.29 5.41
CA HIS A 89 -13.07 -8.06 5.07
C HIS A 89 -13.80 -8.19 3.74
N ARG A 90 -14.79 -7.33 3.52
CA ARG A 90 -15.34 -7.11 2.18
C ARG A 90 -15.18 -5.65 1.83
N VAL A 91 -14.92 -5.42 0.55
CA VAL A 91 -15.05 -4.09 -0.03
C VAL A 91 -16.52 -3.69 -0.01
N THR A 92 -16.83 -2.57 0.65
CA THR A 92 -18.19 -2.02 0.71
C THR A 92 -18.32 -0.69 0.00
N MET A 93 -17.20 -0.01 -0.25
CA MET A 93 -17.13 1.18 -1.09
C MET A 93 -15.79 1.27 -1.81
N GLU A 94 -15.81 1.67 -3.08
CA GLU A 94 -14.61 1.97 -3.88
C GLU A 94 -14.79 3.31 -4.57
N GLN A 95 -13.78 4.18 -4.49
CA GLN A 95 -13.78 5.46 -5.16
C GLN A 95 -12.38 5.90 -5.54
N VAL A 96 -12.15 6.01 -6.84
CA VAL A 96 -10.91 6.54 -7.43
C VAL A 96 -9.69 5.76 -6.90
N GLU A 97 -9.04 6.29 -5.87
CA GLU A 97 -7.81 5.79 -5.24
C GLU A 97 -8.06 5.13 -3.88
N CYS A 98 -9.30 5.14 -3.39
CA CYS A 98 -9.67 4.67 -2.07
C CYS A 98 -10.59 3.45 -2.11
N VAL A 99 -10.38 2.54 -1.15
CA VAL A 99 -11.21 1.38 -0.89
C VAL A 99 -11.57 1.36 0.60
N TYR A 100 -12.84 1.10 0.89
CA TYR A 100 -13.35 0.91 2.24
C TYR A 100 -13.71 -0.56 2.45
N TYR A 101 -13.08 -1.14 3.47
CA TYR A 101 -13.20 -2.52 3.87
C TYR A 101 -13.95 -2.61 5.21
N GLU A 102 -14.98 -3.45 5.26
CA GLU A 102 -15.70 -3.80 6.49
C GLU A 102 -15.47 -5.27 6.83
N LEU A 103 -15.20 -5.56 8.10
CA LEU A 103 -15.13 -6.92 8.63
C LEU A 103 -16.47 -7.63 8.41
N GLN A 104 -16.42 -8.78 7.73
CA GLN A 104 -17.59 -9.64 7.53
C GLN A 104 -17.32 -10.98 8.20
N PRO A 105 -17.86 -11.22 9.41
CA PRO A 105 -17.68 -12.51 10.08
C PRO A 105 -18.28 -13.64 9.23
N GLY A 106 -17.45 -14.61 8.84
CA GLY A 106 -17.91 -15.79 8.10
C GLY A 106 -18.86 -16.67 8.93
N LEU A 107 -19.88 -17.22 8.28
CA LEU A 107 -20.96 -18.04 8.86
C LEU A 107 -21.08 -19.41 8.17
N CYS A 108 -19.97 -20.12 8.03
CA CYS A 108 -19.90 -21.41 7.34
C CYS A 108 -20.78 -22.50 7.99
N ASP A 109 -21.56 -23.21 7.18
CA ASP A 109 -22.36 -24.39 7.55
C ASP A 109 -22.20 -25.51 6.49
N PRO A 110 -21.52 -26.63 6.81
CA PRO A 110 -21.01 -27.01 8.13
C PRO A 110 -19.82 -26.15 8.59
N PRO A 111 -19.48 -26.16 9.90
CA PRO A 111 -18.27 -25.51 10.38
C PRO A 111 -17.02 -26.05 9.66
N CYS A 112 -16.05 -25.16 9.43
CA CYS A 112 -14.78 -25.49 8.76
C CYS A 112 -13.95 -26.52 9.52
N ALA A 113 -13.01 -27.15 8.82
CA ALA A 113 -12.06 -28.07 9.43
C ALA A 113 -11.14 -27.34 10.44
N PRO A 114 -10.44 -28.07 11.35
CA PRO A 114 -9.58 -27.45 12.36
C PRO A 114 -8.42 -26.58 11.82
N ASP A 115 -8.04 -26.75 10.56
CA ASP A 115 -6.96 -26.06 9.83
C ASP A 115 -7.49 -25.04 8.80
N GLU A 116 -8.79 -24.77 8.82
CA GLU A 116 -9.46 -23.83 7.93
C GLU A 116 -10.08 -22.66 8.73
N ALA A 117 -10.18 -21.50 8.09
CA ALA A 117 -10.96 -20.37 8.52
C ALA A 117 -12.22 -20.25 7.66
N CYS A 118 -13.31 -19.78 8.27
CA CYS A 118 -14.44 -19.28 7.48
C CYS A 118 -14.13 -17.85 7.08
N ASP A 119 -13.96 -17.62 5.79
CA ASP A 119 -13.64 -16.31 5.25
C ASP A 119 -14.86 -15.38 5.22
N ALA A 120 -14.65 -14.17 4.71
CA ALA A 120 -15.69 -13.16 4.55
C ALA A 120 -16.81 -13.59 3.60
N TYR A 121 -16.66 -14.65 2.81
CA TYR A 121 -17.59 -15.13 1.78
C TYR A 121 -18.33 -16.42 2.16
N ASP A 122 -18.23 -16.82 3.43
CA ASP A 122 -18.78 -18.07 3.95
C ASP A 122 -18.15 -19.31 3.31
N GLU A 123 -16.89 -19.20 2.87
CA GLU A 123 -16.09 -20.30 2.35
C GLU A 123 -15.02 -20.73 3.35
N CYS A 124 -14.85 -22.05 3.48
CA CYS A 124 -13.77 -22.60 4.31
C CYS A 124 -12.47 -22.59 3.50
N GLN A 125 -11.51 -21.79 3.95
CA GLN A 125 -10.19 -21.66 3.36
C GLN A 125 -9.12 -22.14 4.34
N ALA A 126 -8.12 -22.86 3.85
CA ALA A 126 -6.96 -23.21 4.68
C ALA A 126 -6.19 -21.93 5.05
N TYR A 127 -5.73 -21.83 6.29
CA TYR A 127 -4.72 -20.82 6.60
C TYR A 127 -3.40 -21.20 5.93
N PRO A 128 -2.72 -20.27 5.24
CA PRO A 128 -1.53 -20.61 4.51
C PRO A 128 -0.40 -20.90 5.51
N ALA A 129 0.42 -21.88 5.18
CA ALA A 129 1.56 -22.29 6.00
C ALA A 129 2.79 -21.45 5.63
N GLY A 130 3.56 -21.06 6.64
CA GLY A 130 4.82 -20.37 6.40
C GLY A 130 5.81 -21.24 5.60
N VAL A 131 6.45 -20.67 4.59
CA VAL A 131 7.43 -21.35 3.72
C VAL A 131 8.74 -20.60 3.63
N SER A 132 9.84 -21.32 3.77
CA SER A 132 11.18 -20.76 3.67
C SER A 132 11.63 -20.62 2.22
N ALA A 133 12.22 -19.46 1.88
CA ALA A 133 13.02 -19.26 0.67
C ALA A 133 14.53 -19.31 0.97
N GLY A 134 14.92 -19.92 2.09
CA GLY A 134 16.30 -20.00 2.55
C GLY A 134 16.78 -18.69 3.18
N THR A 135 18.09 -18.54 3.32
CA THR A 135 18.73 -17.31 3.81
C THR A 135 18.41 -16.12 2.90
N LEU A 136 17.97 -15.02 3.51
CA LEU A 136 17.72 -13.73 2.87
C LEU A 136 18.93 -12.81 3.05
N THR A 137 19.44 -12.23 1.98
CA THR A 137 20.41 -11.12 2.02
C THR A 137 19.75 -9.85 1.52
N VAL A 138 19.73 -8.80 2.35
CA VAL A 138 19.29 -7.46 1.95
C VAL A 138 20.51 -6.57 1.74
N SER A 139 20.60 -5.97 0.57
CA SER A 139 21.71 -5.07 0.18
C SER A 139 21.18 -3.77 -0.45
N GLY A 140 22.07 -2.82 -0.77
CA GLY A 140 21.68 -1.47 -1.18
C GLY A 140 21.39 -0.51 -0.01
N ILE A 141 21.32 -1.05 1.20
CA ILE A 141 21.27 -0.33 2.48
C ILE A 141 22.69 0.02 2.98
N ALA A 142 22.78 0.77 4.07
CA ALA A 142 24.06 1.23 4.66
C ALA A 142 25.10 0.10 4.88
N GLU A 143 24.65 -1.05 5.41
CA GLU A 143 25.45 -2.28 5.52
C GLU A 143 24.57 -3.48 5.15
N PRO A 144 25.01 -4.38 4.25
CA PRO A 144 24.22 -5.55 3.89
C PRO A 144 23.89 -6.42 5.12
N VAL A 145 22.65 -6.89 5.18
CA VAL A 145 22.12 -7.69 6.28
C VAL A 145 21.82 -9.10 5.77
N VAL A 146 22.23 -10.11 6.53
CA VAL A 146 21.91 -11.52 6.26
C VAL A 146 20.93 -12.00 7.33
N ILE A 147 19.82 -12.60 6.91
CA ILE A 147 18.70 -13.01 7.76
C ILE A 147 18.41 -14.48 7.49
N GLU A 148 18.47 -15.30 8.54
CA GLU A 148 18.01 -16.69 8.47
C GLU A 148 16.51 -16.76 8.77
N PRO A 149 15.76 -17.66 8.13
CA PRO A 149 14.37 -17.91 8.49
C PRO A 149 14.27 -18.45 9.92
N GLN A 150 13.19 -18.12 10.63
CA GLN A 150 12.98 -18.58 11.99
C GLN A 150 12.73 -20.09 12.04
N GLU A 151 13.51 -20.82 12.85
CA GLU A 151 13.40 -22.29 12.97
C GLU A 151 12.01 -22.76 13.44
N TRP A 152 11.36 -21.96 14.30
CA TRP A 152 10.04 -22.29 14.88
C TRP A 152 8.87 -21.86 13.99
N TYR A 153 9.12 -21.07 12.94
CA TYR A 153 8.10 -20.64 11.98
C TYR A 153 8.78 -20.39 10.62
N PRO A 154 8.86 -21.41 9.75
CA PRO A 154 9.43 -21.27 8.42
C PRO A 154 8.78 -20.12 7.66
N GLY A 155 9.57 -19.37 6.89
CA GLY A 155 9.08 -18.21 6.13
C GLY A 155 9.01 -16.90 6.90
N LEU A 156 9.23 -16.90 8.22
CA LEU A 156 9.36 -15.66 9.00
C LEU A 156 10.81 -15.18 9.04
N TYR A 157 11.02 -13.93 8.63
CA TYR A 157 12.31 -13.26 8.57
C TYR A 157 12.32 -12.06 9.50
N TYR A 158 13.24 -12.07 10.48
CA TYR A 158 13.46 -10.93 11.38
C TYR A 158 14.88 -10.42 11.23
N GLY A 159 14.99 -9.20 10.72
CA GLY A 159 16.25 -8.47 10.66
C GLY A 159 16.82 -8.18 12.06
N PRO A 160 18.10 -7.80 12.13
CA PRO A 160 18.75 -7.46 13.38
C PRO A 160 18.13 -6.20 14.00
N HIS A 161 18.18 -6.11 15.32
CA HIS A 161 17.81 -4.88 16.03
C HIS A 161 18.91 -3.82 15.91
N GLY A 162 18.53 -2.54 16.11
CA GLY A 162 19.49 -1.43 16.16
C GLY A 162 20.02 -1.01 14.79
N LEU A 163 19.25 -1.25 13.74
CA LEU A 163 19.50 -0.68 12.42
C LEU A 163 19.52 0.86 12.50
N PRO A 164 20.34 1.54 11.68
CA PRO A 164 20.31 2.99 11.59
C PRO A 164 18.94 3.46 11.11
N ALA A 165 18.45 4.57 11.66
CA ALA A 165 17.16 5.16 11.28
C ALA A 165 17.14 5.69 9.83
N ASP A 166 18.32 6.02 9.31
CA ASP A 166 18.60 6.35 7.90
C ASP A 166 19.21 5.09 7.27
N LEU A 167 18.35 4.17 6.87
CA LEU A 167 18.70 2.80 6.47
C LEU A 167 19.16 2.75 5.01
N PHE A 168 18.58 3.58 4.14
CA PHE A 168 18.89 3.63 2.72
C PHE A 168 18.88 5.05 2.15
N ASP A 169 19.70 5.28 1.13
CA ASP A 169 19.67 6.52 0.37
C ASP A 169 18.47 6.56 -0.60
N VAL A 170 17.92 7.75 -0.85
CA VAL A 170 16.86 7.95 -1.85
C VAL A 170 17.35 7.55 -3.25
N GLY A 171 16.57 6.72 -3.94
CA GLY A 171 16.88 6.16 -5.26
C GLY A 171 17.92 5.05 -5.26
N ALA A 172 18.43 4.62 -4.10
CA ALA A 172 19.30 3.45 -4.02
C ALA A 172 18.53 2.19 -4.41
N VAL A 173 19.14 1.32 -5.22
CA VAL A 173 18.56 0.00 -5.50
C VAL A 173 18.76 -0.89 -4.29
N ILE A 174 17.65 -1.27 -3.65
CA ILE A 174 17.60 -2.19 -2.52
C ILE A 174 17.24 -3.57 -3.06
N THR A 175 18.10 -4.54 -2.79
CA THR A 175 17.95 -5.90 -3.29
C THR A 175 17.67 -6.86 -2.14
N ALA A 176 16.60 -7.65 -2.25
CA ALA A 176 16.34 -8.82 -1.41
C ALA A 176 16.67 -10.09 -2.20
N ASP A 177 17.72 -10.79 -1.79
CA ASP A 177 18.23 -12.01 -2.44
C ASP A 177 18.03 -13.23 -1.55
N PHE A 178 17.31 -14.22 -2.06
CA PHE A 178 17.02 -15.48 -1.40
C PHE A 178 17.80 -16.62 -2.05
N VAL A 179 18.51 -17.40 -1.24
CA VAL A 179 19.31 -18.54 -1.72
C VAL A 179 18.47 -19.75 -2.13
N GLY A 180 17.17 -19.76 -1.83
CA GLY A 180 16.23 -20.86 -2.06
C GLY A 180 16.20 -21.90 -0.94
N ASP A 181 15.04 -22.51 -0.74
CA ASP A 181 14.78 -23.65 0.15
C ASP A 181 13.49 -24.39 -0.28
N GLN A 182 12.35 -24.14 0.39
CA GLN A 182 11.04 -24.66 -0.02
C GLN A 182 10.52 -23.90 -1.25
N LEU A 183 10.78 -22.60 -1.30
CA LEU A 183 10.70 -21.79 -2.53
C LEU A 183 12.04 -21.79 -3.26
N PRO A 184 12.08 -21.77 -4.59
CA PRO A 184 13.33 -21.64 -5.34
C PRO A 184 14.01 -20.29 -5.07
N PRO A 185 15.30 -20.15 -5.43
CA PRO A 185 16.02 -18.89 -5.28
C PRO A 185 15.31 -17.75 -6.03
N LEU A 186 15.28 -16.57 -5.42
CA LEU A 186 14.61 -15.39 -5.96
C LEU A 186 15.40 -14.13 -5.59
N THR A 187 15.43 -13.17 -6.50
CA THR A 187 15.98 -11.83 -6.26
C THR A 187 14.92 -10.79 -6.61
N LEU A 188 14.69 -9.83 -5.72
CA LEU A 188 13.76 -8.72 -5.90
C LEU A 188 14.52 -7.39 -5.69
N ASP A 189 14.19 -6.39 -6.50
CA ASP A 189 14.80 -5.05 -6.44
C ASP A 189 13.72 -3.98 -6.30
N ALA A 190 13.93 -3.01 -5.42
CA ALA A 190 13.08 -1.83 -5.28
C ALA A 190 13.95 -0.60 -4.98
N LEU A 191 13.40 0.60 -5.04
CA LEU A 191 14.14 1.85 -4.84
C LEU A 191 13.94 2.41 -3.43
N GLY A 192 15.02 2.90 -2.83
CA GLY A 192 14.98 3.72 -1.62
C GLY A 192 14.11 4.96 -1.85
N VAL A 193 13.24 5.26 -0.89
CA VAL A 193 12.33 6.41 -0.96
C VAL A 193 12.78 7.54 -0.04
N ALA A 194 12.34 8.77 -0.32
CA ALA A 194 12.57 9.87 0.63
C ALA A 194 11.79 9.65 1.94
N PRO A 195 12.30 10.12 3.09
CA PRO A 195 11.56 10.06 4.34
C PRO A 195 10.17 10.70 4.22
N MET A 196 9.15 10.04 4.79
CA MET A 196 7.80 10.58 4.85
C MET A 196 7.79 11.80 5.80
N ASP A 197 7.63 12.99 5.21
CA ASP A 197 7.66 14.27 5.92
C ASP A 197 6.25 14.87 5.91
N THR A 198 5.61 14.81 7.08
CA THR A 198 4.23 15.25 7.30
C THR A 198 4.05 15.73 8.74
N ALA A 199 3.10 16.65 8.94
CA ALA A 199 2.70 17.09 10.27
C ALA A 199 1.82 16.07 11.01
N LEU A 200 1.31 15.04 10.32
CA LEU A 200 0.39 14.04 10.90
C LEU A 200 0.95 13.29 12.11
N ALA A 201 2.28 13.21 12.23
CA ALA A 201 2.91 12.53 13.35
C ALA A 201 2.99 13.37 14.63
N ASP A 202 3.06 14.69 14.45
CA ASP A 202 3.30 15.65 15.54
C ASP A 202 2.01 16.36 15.96
N GLU A 203 0.96 16.32 15.13
CA GLU A 203 -0.35 16.90 15.39
C GLU A 203 -1.41 15.79 15.59
N ASP A 204 -2.40 16.04 16.44
CA ASP A 204 -3.55 15.15 16.58
C ASP A 204 -4.26 15.11 15.22
N PHE A 205 -4.19 13.96 14.54
CA PHE A 205 -4.88 13.75 13.29
C PHE A 205 -6.40 13.81 13.52
N VAL A 206 -7.10 14.66 12.77
CA VAL A 206 -8.55 14.84 12.90
C VAL A 206 -9.22 14.45 11.58
N ILE A 207 -10.10 13.46 11.66
CA ILE A 207 -11.09 13.18 10.62
C ILE A 207 -12.37 13.94 10.95
N VAL A 208 -12.93 14.63 9.97
CA VAL A 208 -14.16 15.41 10.12
C VAL A 208 -15.28 14.78 9.27
N GLN A 209 -16.36 14.37 9.93
CA GLN A 209 -17.57 13.91 9.23
C GLN A 209 -18.24 15.02 8.44
N GLY A 210 -18.94 14.63 7.38
CA GLY A 210 -19.74 15.53 6.56
C GLY A 210 -18.93 16.34 5.55
N GLN A 211 -17.66 16.03 5.33
CA GLN A 211 -16.81 16.62 4.30
C GLN A 211 -15.69 15.69 3.84
N ASP A 212 -15.09 16.00 2.68
CA ASP A 212 -13.87 15.37 2.21
C ASP A 212 -12.70 15.69 3.17
N ASN A 213 -11.82 14.71 3.39
CA ASN A 213 -10.67 14.88 4.28
C ASN A 213 -9.38 14.87 3.45
N LEU A 214 -8.70 16.03 3.41
CA LEU A 214 -7.47 16.24 2.65
C LEU A 214 -6.24 15.98 3.53
N PHE A 215 -5.38 15.11 3.03
CA PHE A 215 -4.07 14.79 3.60
C PHE A 215 -2.99 15.46 2.75
N THR A 216 -1.94 15.96 3.41
CA THR A 216 -0.83 16.60 2.70
C THR A 216 0.51 16.18 3.30
N TRP A 217 1.53 16.13 2.45
CA TRP A 217 2.90 15.81 2.81
C TRP A 217 3.88 16.51 1.85
N THR A 218 5.18 16.47 2.15
CA THR A 218 6.21 16.94 1.22
C THR A 218 6.49 15.85 0.18
N PRO A 219 6.24 16.05 -1.13
CA PRO A 219 6.53 15.04 -2.16
C PRO A 219 8.00 14.63 -2.20
N GLY A 220 8.25 13.35 -2.48
CA GLY A 220 9.57 12.82 -2.77
C GLY A 220 10.07 13.21 -4.16
N PRO A 221 11.37 12.99 -4.45
CA PRO A 221 11.94 13.29 -5.76
C PRO A 221 11.68 12.19 -6.81
N ASP A 222 11.19 11.01 -6.40
CA ASP A 222 10.95 9.87 -7.28
C ASP A 222 9.49 9.87 -7.78
N PRO A 223 9.24 10.11 -9.07
CA PRO A 223 7.88 10.13 -9.62
C PRO A 223 7.24 8.74 -9.70
N SER A 224 7.98 7.66 -9.49
CA SER A 224 7.47 6.29 -9.47
C SER A 224 7.08 5.81 -8.08
N ALA A 225 7.38 6.59 -7.03
CA ALA A 225 6.95 6.26 -5.69
C ALA A 225 5.43 6.41 -5.54
N LEU A 226 4.85 5.47 -4.81
CA LEU A 226 3.45 5.50 -4.40
C LEU A 226 3.36 6.01 -2.97
N VAL A 227 2.21 6.61 -2.66
CA VAL A 227 1.80 6.94 -1.31
C VAL A 227 0.54 6.17 -0.99
N GLU A 228 0.53 5.55 0.18
CA GLU A 228 -0.60 4.85 0.74
C GLU A 228 -0.96 5.48 2.09
N ILE A 229 -2.24 5.72 2.29
CA ILE A 229 -2.81 6.01 3.60
C ILE A 229 -3.74 4.89 4.02
N VAL A 230 -3.56 4.40 5.24
CA VAL A 230 -4.41 3.39 5.87
C VAL A 230 -4.99 3.98 7.15
N ILE A 231 -6.32 4.12 7.20
CA ILE A 231 -7.06 4.48 8.39
C ILE A 231 -7.68 3.23 8.99
N ASN A 232 -7.24 2.88 10.20
CA ASN A 232 -7.66 1.67 10.90
C ASN A 232 -8.65 2.00 12.03
N ALA A 233 -9.75 1.26 12.09
CA ALA A 233 -10.60 1.22 13.28
C ALA A 233 -10.04 0.23 14.32
N THR A 234 -10.68 0.10 15.47
CA THR A 234 -10.28 -0.88 16.49
C THR A 234 -10.52 -2.34 16.05
N ASN A 235 -9.82 -3.27 16.70
CA ASN A 235 -10.21 -4.67 16.71
C ASN A 235 -10.75 -5.07 18.10
N VAL A 236 -11.49 -6.17 18.17
CA VAL A 236 -12.15 -6.59 19.42
C VAL A 236 -11.23 -7.33 20.39
N ALA A 237 -10.06 -7.80 19.91
CA ALA A 237 -9.09 -8.55 20.69
C ALA A 237 -7.74 -8.64 19.98
N HIS A 238 -6.70 -9.01 20.72
CA HIS A 238 -5.37 -9.27 20.19
C HIS A 238 -5.40 -10.28 19.03
N GLY A 239 -4.89 -9.85 17.87
CA GLY A 239 -4.85 -10.66 16.65
C GLY A 239 -6.20 -10.85 15.96
N ALA A 240 -7.28 -10.22 16.43
CA ALA A 240 -8.53 -10.19 15.69
C ALA A 240 -8.42 -9.23 14.49
N PRO A 241 -9.12 -9.52 13.37
CA PRO A 241 -9.24 -8.57 12.28
C PRO A 241 -9.79 -7.22 12.75
N LEU A 242 -9.38 -6.14 12.09
CA LEU A 242 -9.93 -4.80 12.31
C LEU A 242 -11.39 -4.77 11.91
N SER A 243 -12.22 -3.97 12.58
CA SER A 243 -13.63 -3.85 12.18
C SER A 243 -13.76 -3.17 10.81
N ASP A 244 -12.93 -2.18 10.54
CA ASP A 244 -13.05 -1.26 9.42
C ASP A 244 -11.67 -0.73 9.00
N ILE A 245 -11.45 -0.61 7.68
CA ILE A 245 -10.21 -0.08 7.11
C ILE A 245 -10.57 0.81 5.93
N ILE A 246 -10.09 2.05 5.90
CA ILE A 246 -10.00 2.82 4.66
C ILE A 246 -8.55 2.75 4.19
N GLN A 247 -8.35 2.29 2.97
CA GLN A 247 -7.04 2.27 2.32
C GLN A 247 -7.12 3.11 1.06
N CYS A 248 -6.25 4.10 0.93
CA CYS A 248 -6.12 4.85 -0.31
C CYS A 248 -4.68 4.80 -0.80
N VAL A 249 -4.51 4.64 -2.11
CA VAL A 249 -3.19 4.54 -2.76
C VAL A 249 -3.18 5.42 -3.99
N GLY A 250 -2.15 6.24 -4.11
CA GLY A 250 -2.00 7.19 -5.22
C GLY A 250 -0.55 7.56 -5.45
N PRO A 251 -0.28 8.48 -6.40
CA PRO A 251 1.06 8.97 -6.66
C PRO A 251 1.61 9.81 -5.49
N ASP A 252 2.94 9.89 -5.36
CA ASP A 252 3.60 10.81 -4.42
C ASP A 252 3.59 12.27 -4.92
N ASP A 253 2.40 12.87 -5.02
CA ASP A 253 2.19 14.23 -5.53
C ASP A 253 2.02 15.30 -4.44
N GLY A 254 1.94 14.86 -3.17
CA GLY A 254 1.90 15.72 -1.98
C GLY A 254 0.53 15.86 -1.35
N GLU A 255 -0.52 15.30 -1.95
CA GLU A 255 -1.85 15.34 -1.37
C GLU A 255 -2.71 14.11 -1.70
N MET A 256 -3.64 13.77 -0.81
CA MET A 256 -4.63 12.71 -1.06
C MET A 256 -5.92 13.07 -0.36
N THR A 257 -7.05 12.78 -0.99
CA THR A 257 -8.36 13.05 -0.41
C THR A 257 -9.09 11.75 -0.10
N ILE A 258 -9.49 11.56 1.15
CA ILE A 258 -10.48 10.54 1.50
C ILE A 258 -11.88 11.15 1.27
N PRO A 259 -12.71 10.57 0.38
CA PRO A 259 -14.05 11.08 0.09
C PRO A 259 -14.94 11.15 1.34
N GLN A 260 -15.81 12.17 1.38
CA GLN A 260 -16.76 12.37 2.48
C GLN A 260 -17.56 11.13 2.83
N ASP A 261 -18.11 10.44 1.84
CA ASP A 261 -19.01 9.30 2.04
C ASP A 261 -18.30 8.08 2.63
N MET A 262 -17.00 7.89 2.36
CA MET A 262 -16.20 6.89 3.09
C MET A 262 -16.02 7.29 4.56
N VAL A 263 -15.70 8.57 4.82
CA VAL A 263 -15.57 9.08 6.19
C VAL A 263 -16.89 9.01 6.97
N ASP A 264 -18.01 9.30 6.30
CA ASP A 264 -19.35 9.22 6.90
C ASP A 264 -19.77 7.77 7.18
N ALA A 265 -19.22 6.79 6.45
CA ALA A 265 -19.45 5.37 6.67
C ALA A 265 -18.56 4.78 7.78
N PHE A 266 -17.34 5.30 7.92
CA PHE A 266 -16.35 4.81 8.87
C PHE A 266 -16.72 5.09 10.34
N PRO A 267 -16.57 4.13 11.27
CA PRO A 267 -16.95 4.30 12.66
C PRO A 267 -15.93 5.12 13.44
N LEU A 268 -16.00 6.46 13.36
CA LEU A 268 -15.04 7.34 14.04
C LEU A 268 -15.08 7.22 15.57
N ASP A 269 -16.19 6.78 16.16
CA ASP A 269 -16.28 6.48 17.59
C ASP A 269 -15.48 5.24 18.01
N GLN A 270 -14.95 4.50 17.04
CA GLN A 270 -14.02 3.38 17.19
C GLN A 270 -12.60 3.76 16.76
N LEU A 271 -12.30 5.04 16.58
CA LEU A 271 -10.91 5.47 16.51
C LEU A 271 -10.26 5.29 17.88
N PRO A 272 -9.03 4.79 17.96
CA PRO A 272 -8.42 4.54 19.26
C PRO A 272 -8.00 5.86 19.94
N ASP A 273 -8.81 6.35 20.89
CA ASP A 273 -8.50 7.56 21.68
C ASP A 273 -7.24 7.42 22.56
N SER A 274 -6.88 6.18 22.92
CA SER A 274 -5.63 5.88 23.61
C SER A 274 -5.30 4.40 23.45
N CYS A 275 -4.18 4.09 22.82
CA CYS A 275 -3.72 2.72 22.64
C CYS A 275 -2.79 2.33 23.76
N THR A 276 -3.30 1.67 24.80
CA THR A 276 -2.43 0.86 25.63
C THR A 276 -2.27 -0.50 24.95
N HIS A 277 -1.22 -0.66 24.14
CA HIS A 277 -0.77 -1.92 23.50
C HIS A 277 -1.46 -2.38 22.19
N PHE A 278 -0.94 -3.49 21.65
CA PHE A 278 -1.17 -4.20 20.37
C PHE A 278 -2.61 -4.37 19.85
N ASP A 279 -3.62 -3.92 20.58
CA ASP A 279 -5.05 -4.15 20.28
C ASP A 279 -5.69 -2.95 19.56
N CYS A 280 -4.86 -2.05 19.04
CA CYS A 280 -5.28 -0.88 18.27
C CYS A 280 -4.14 -0.55 17.30
N PRO A 281 -4.08 -1.16 16.11
CA PRO A 281 -3.03 -0.83 15.16
C PRO A 281 -3.18 0.65 14.76
N PRO A 282 -2.07 1.40 14.75
CA PRO A 282 -2.11 2.80 14.33
C PRO A 282 -2.58 2.91 12.87
N SER A 283 -3.06 4.10 12.52
CA SER A 283 -3.18 4.49 11.12
C SER A 283 -1.78 4.82 10.58
N GLU A 284 -1.58 4.70 9.27
CA GLU A 284 -0.26 4.81 8.64
C GLU A 284 -0.35 5.66 7.37
N LEU A 285 0.65 6.53 7.16
CA LEU A 285 0.92 7.18 5.88
C LEU A 285 2.29 6.70 5.42
N THR A 286 2.32 6.04 4.27
CA THR A 286 3.48 5.32 3.75
C THR A 286 3.85 5.87 2.38
N ARG A 287 5.12 6.22 2.18
CA ARG A 287 5.71 6.32 0.83
C ARG A 287 6.49 5.05 0.56
N TYR A 288 6.35 4.49 -0.63
CA TYR A 288 7.07 3.27 -0.98
C TYR A 288 7.34 3.11 -2.47
N THR A 289 8.33 2.29 -2.77
CA THR A 289 8.40 1.58 -4.05
C THR A 289 8.31 0.09 -3.78
N THR A 290 7.93 -0.67 -4.82
CA THR A 290 7.74 -2.10 -4.69
C THR A 290 8.17 -2.83 -5.96
N SER A 291 8.55 -4.09 -5.80
CA SER A 291 8.60 -5.06 -6.89
C SER A 291 7.99 -6.37 -6.44
N ALA A 292 7.58 -7.18 -7.40
CA ALA A 292 7.04 -8.50 -7.14
C ALA A 292 7.56 -9.49 -8.17
N ALA A 293 7.58 -10.77 -7.79
CA ALA A 293 7.81 -11.87 -8.69
C ALA A 293 6.90 -13.04 -8.34
N ASP A 294 6.43 -13.74 -9.36
CA ASP A 294 5.68 -14.98 -9.20
C ASP A 294 6.65 -16.16 -9.21
N VAL A 295 6.57 -16.96 -8.15
CA VAL A 295 7.43 -18.11 -7.93
C VAL A 295 6.56 -19.30 -7.54
N ASP A 296 6.53 -20.33 -8.38
CA ASP A 296 5.69 -21.52 -8.18
C ASP A 296 4.20 -21.19 -7.89
N GLY A 297 3.70 -20.12 -8.52
CA GLY A 297 2.31 -19.66 -8.36
C GLY A 297 2.07 -18.81 -7.11
N GLN A 298 3.12 -18.42 -6.39
CA GLN A 298 3.07 -17.51 -5.25
C GLN A 298 3.68 -16.16 -5.63
N THR A 299 2.95 -15.08 -5.38
CA THR A 299 3.47 -13.72 -5.58
C THR A 299 4.24 -13.28 -4.34
N ILE A 300 5.54 -13.05 -4.49
CA ILE A 300 6.43 -12.56 -3.44
C ILE A 300 6.81 -11.11 -3.74
N ARG A 301 6.59 -10.22 -2.76
CA ARG A 301 6.78 -8.78 -2.91
C ARG A 301 7.92 -8.26 -2.05
N LEU A 302 8.72 -7.34 -2.59
CA LEU A 302 9.63 -6.49 -1.84
C LEU A 302 9.05 -5.09 -1.79
N ILE A 303 8.89 -4.55 -0.58
CA ILE A 303 8.47 -3.16 -0.35
C ILE A 303 9.61 -2.42 0.35
N VAL A 304 10.02 -1.30 -0.23
CA VAL A 304 10.96 -0.35 0.39
C VAL A 304 10.19 0.90 0.73
N ARG A 305 10.07 1.20 2.03
CA ARG A 305 9.12 2.22 2.50
C ARG A 305 9.66 3.15 3.57
N SER A 306 9.11 4.36 3.58
CA SER A 306 9.17 5.28 4.71
C SER A 306 7.75 5.53 5.22
N ALA A 307 7.52 5.30 6.50
CA ALA A 307 6.19 5.34 7.09
C ALA A 307 6.11 6.23 8.32
N VAL A 308 4.97 6.89 8.47
CA VAL A 308 4.59 7.64 9.66
C VAL A 308 3.35 6.99 10.25
N TYR A 309 3.42 6.61 11.52
CA TYR A 309 2.28 6.09 12.27
C TYR A 309 1.62 7.20 13.07
N PHE A 310 0.30 7.25 13.03
CA PHE A 310 -0.49 8.25 13.75
C PHE A 310 -1.78 7.65 14.30
N MET A 311 -2.33 8.35 15.29
CA MET A 311 -3.60 8.00 15.92
C MET A 311 -4.66 9.01 15.51
N GLY A 312 -5.85 8.54 15.15
CA GLY A 312 -6.99 9.41 14.91
C GLY A 312 -7.60 9.92 16.22
N GLY A 313 -7.86 11.22 16.26
CA GLY A 313 -8.75 11.84 17.25
C GLY A 313 -10.07 12.24 16.60
N GLU A 314 -11.18 12.00 17.29
CA GLU A 314 -12.48 12.51 16.86
C GLU A 314 -12.60 14.00 17.25
N GLN A 315 -12.90 14.88 16.29
CA GLN A 315 -13.37 16.23 16.58
C GLN A 315 -14.89 16.29 16.38
N ILE A 316 -15.63 16.14 17.48
CA ILE A 316 -17.09 16.33 17.49
C ILE A 316 -17.38 17.83 17.29
N GLY A 317 -17.83 18.18 16.08
CA GLY A 317 -18.26 19.53 15.67
C GLY A 317 -19.68 19.90 16.11
#